data_AF-A0A3D4PI20-F1
#
_entry.id   AF-A0A3D4PI20-F1
#
_cell.length_a   1.000
_cell.length_b   1.000
_cell.length_c   1.000
_cell.angle_alpha   90.00
_cell.angle_beta   90.00
_cell.angle_gamma   90.00
#
_symmetry.space_group_name_H-M   'P 1'
#
loop_
_entity.id
_entity.type
_entity.pdbx_description
1 polymer ?
#
loop_
_entity_poly.entity_id
_entity_poly.type
_entity_poly.pdbx_seq_one_letter_code
_entity_poly.pdbx_strand_id
1 'polypeptide(L)'
;VMIAPAISPRYDLSCALQSISDRIYHLRSPLDLYFLGFGTTAVGTLDRKYCPSAGNRGFKLPDETEAEKHRLYSDKFRQIDYSIKMLKDWHYGGHLSCMNRVFAEKHIAPLLTQVPTADVEQVVPENRILQEVATA
;
A
#
# COMPACT_ATOMS: atom_id res chain seq x y z
N VAL A 1 -3.22 0.06 3.85
CA VAL A 1 -2.46 0.45 2.64
C VAL A 1 -1.06 -0.14 2.76
N MET A 2 -0.50 -0.69 1.68
CA MET A 2 0.89 -1.16 1.59
C MET A 2 1.68 -0.25 0.65
N ILE A 3 2.78 0.32 1.15
CA ILE A 3 3.67 1.20 0.40
C ILE A 3 5.07 0.59 0.48
N ALA A 4 5.74 0.49 -0.67
CA ALA A 4 7.11 -0.02 -0.74
C ALA A 4 7.34 -1.38 -0.03
N PRO A 5 6.43 -2.38 -0.12
CA PRO A 5 6.61 -3.63 0.61
C PRO A 5 7.80 -4.44 0.07
N ALA A 6 8.78 -4.71 0.93
CA ALA A 6 9.95 -5.53 0.64
C ALA A 6 9.68 -7.05 0.74
N ILE A 7 8.49 -7.50 0.33
CA ILE A 7 8.10 -8.93 0.27
C ILE A 7 8.07 -9.41 -1.19
N SER A 8 8.16 -10.70 -1.44
CA SER A 8 8.23 -11.22 -2.81
C SER A 8 6.90 -11.05 -3.58
N PRO A 9 6.95 -10.87 -4.91
CA PRO A 9 5.74 -10.74 -5.75
C PRO A 9 4.75 -11.91 -5.67
N ARG A 10 5.19 -13.10 -5.27
CA ARG A 10 4.35 -14.31 -5.17
C ARG A 10 3.88 -14.60 -3.74
N TYR A 11 4.10 -13.67 -2.81
CA TYR A 11 3.63 -13.82 -1.44
C TYR A 11 2.10 -13.91 -1.41
N ASP A 12 1.57 -14.93 -0.71
CA ASP A 12 0.14 -15.18 -0.62
C ASP A 12 -0.51 -14.26 0.41
N LEU A 13 -1.34 -13.34 -0.07
CA LEU A 13 -2.11 -12.38 0.75
C LEU A 13 -3.47 -12.92 1.16
N SER A 14 -3.86 -14.14 0.74
CA SER A 14 -5.22 -14.67 0.95
C SER A 14 -5.64 -14.64 2.41
N CYS A 15 -4.74 -15.01 3.33
CA CYS A 15 -5.01 -14.93 4.77
C CYS A 15 -5.31 -13.48 5.22
N ALA A 16 -4.49 -12.51 4.81
CA ALA A 16 -4.73 -11.10 5.13
C ALA A 16 -6.03 -10.57 4.50
N LEU A 17 -6.32 -10.94 3.25
CA LEU A 17 -7.54 -10.52 2.54
C LEU A 17 -8.81 -11.11 3.16
N GLN A 18 -8.74 -12.32 3.75
CA GLN A 18 -9.85 -12.91 4.49
C GLN A 18 -10.13 -12.17 5.80
N SER A 19 -9.08 -11.68 6.48
CA SER A 19 -9.20 -11.04 7.80
C SER A 19 -9.63 -9.57 7.78
N ILE A 20 -9.55 -8.88 6.64
CA ILE A 20 -9.96 -7.47 6.52
C ILE A 20 -11.41 -7.33 6.08
N SER A 21 -12.09 -6.27 6.54
CA SER A 21 -13.47 -5.98 6.14
C SER A 21 -13.59 -5.29 4.78
N ASP A 22 -12.60 -4.46 4.42
CA ASP A 22 -12.58 -3.72 3.15
C ASP A 22 -11.44 -4.22 2.24
N ARG A 23 -10.45 -3.37 1.93
CA ARG A 23 -9.48 -3.61 0.86
C ARG A 23 -8.05 -3.33 1.28
N ILE A 24 -7.12 -4.09 0.71
CA ILE A 24 -5.70 -3.74 0.69
C ILE A 24 -5.42 -2.95 -0.58
N TYR A 25 -5.04 -1.69 -0.41
CA TYR A 25 -4.44 -0.88 -1.46
C TYR A 25 -2.92 -1.04 -1.43
N HIS A 26 -2.33 -1.44 -2.55
CA HIS A 26 -0.90 -1.60 -2.74
C HIS A 26 -0.39 -0.56 -3.74
N LEU A 27 0.57 0.26 -3.32
CA LEU A 27 1.24 1.20 -4.21
C LEU A 27 2.56 0.61 -4.69
N ARG A 28 2.66 0.43 -6.00
CA ARG A 28 3.84 -0.11 -6.67
C ARG A 28 4.58 1.00 -7.41
N SER A 29 5.90 1.03 -7.30
CA SER A 29 6.75 1.86 -8.16
C SER A 29 7.89 1.08 -8.78
N PRO A 30 7.96 0.96 -10.13
CA PRO A 30 9.09 0.31 -10.80
C PRO A 30 10.39 1.12 -10.69
N LEU A 31 10.32 2.39 -10.27
CA LEU A 31 11.47 3.29 -10.15
C LEU A 31 12.25 3.13 -8.83
N ASP A 32 11.72 2.37 -7.87
CA ASP A 32 12.45 1.99 -6.65
C ASP A 32 13.45 0.86 -6.96
N LEU A 33 14.48 1.19 -7.74
CA LEU A 33 15.46 0.24 -8.23
C LEU A 33 16.54 -0.08 -7.19
N TYR A 34 16.91 0.89 -6.34
CA TYR A 34 18.00 0.70 -5.39
C TYR A 34 17.60 -0.22 -4.24
N PHE A 35 16.50 0.08 -3.53
CA PHE A 35 16.09 -0.70 -2.36
C PHE A 35 15.27 -1.91 -2.76
N LEU A 36 14.18 -1.70 -3.51
CA LEU A 36 13.18 -2.74 -3.77
C LEU A 36 13.42 -3.55 -5.05
N GLY A 37 14.35 -3.10 -5.89
CA GLY A 37 14.86 -3.85 -7.03
C GLY A 37 16.14 -4.60 -6.68
N PHE A 38 17.27 -3.90 -6.68
CA PHE A 38 18.59 -4.43 -6.45
C PHE A 38 18.78 -4.90 -4.99
N GLY A 39 18.42 -4.08 -4.02
CA GLY A 39 18.58 -4.38 -2.60
C GLY A 39 17.94 -5.71 -2.23
N THR A 40 16.65 -5.89 -2.47
CA THR A 40 15.96 -7.16 -2.17
C THR A 40 16.42 -8.33 -3.05
N THR A 41 17.02 -8.08 -4.22
CA THR A 41 17.66 -9.13 -5.02
C THR A 41 18.98 -9.58 -4.41
N ALA A 42 19.77 -8.65 -3.84
CA ALA A 42 21.07 -8.92 -3.27
C ALA A 42 21.00 -9.50 -1.85
N VAL A 43 20.15 -8.92 -0.98
CA VAL A 43 20.06 -9.29 0.44
C VAL A 43 18.81 -10.09 0.80
N GLY A 44 17.89 -10.26 -0.16
CA GLY A 44 16.62 -10.95 0.03
C GLY A 44 15.48 -10.03 0.43
N THR A 45 14.25 -10.46 0.14
CA THR A 45 12.99 -9.93 0.66
C THR A 45 12.77 -10.41 2.11
N LEU A 46 11.82 -9.81 2.82
CA LEU A 46 11.47 -10.18 4.20
C LEU A 46 10.97 -11.64 4.31
N ASP A 47 10.39 -12.18 3.23
CA ASP A 47 10.00 -13.59 3.09
C ASP A 47 11.11 -14.48 2.48
N ARG A 48 12.36 -14.01 2.55
CA ARG A 48 13.60 -14.75 2.22
C ARG A 48 13.70 -15.17 0.74
N LYS A 49 13.25 -14.32 -0.18
CA LYS A 49 13.42 -14.52 -1.64
C LYS A 49 14.41 -13.51 -2.20
N TYR A 50 15.33 -13.96 -3.05
CA TYR A 50 16.32 -13.11 -3.69
C TYR A 50 15.79 -12.62 -5.04
N CYS A 51 14.91 -11.62 -5.00
CA CYS A 51 14.29 -11.05 -6.19
C CYS A 51 13.85 -9.59 -5.96
N PRO A 52 13.50 -8.86 -7.03
CA PRO A 52 12.80 -7.59 -6.89
C PRO A 52 11.47 -7.81 -6.14
N SER A 53 11.23 -7.00 -5.12
CA SER A 53 10.05 -7.12 -4.27
C SER A 53 8.75 -6.71 -4.98
N ALA A 54 7.63 -7.01 -4.34
CA ALA A 54 6.30 -6.59 -4.76
C ALA A 54 6.16 -5.07 -4.80
N GLY A 55 6.85 -4.30 -3.95
CA GLY A 55 6.83 -2.84 -4.05
C GLY A 55 7.46 -2.30 -5.34
N ASN A 56 8.40 -3.03 -5.95
CA ASN A 56 8.98 -2.69 -7.26
C ASN A 56 8.16 -3.27 -8.43
N ARG A 57 7.88 -4.58 -8.39
CA ARG A 57 7.30 -5.32 -9.53
C ARG A 57 5.80 -5.57 -9.45
N GLY A 58 5.16 -5.27 -8.34
CA GLY A 58 3.77 -5.62 -8.09
C GLY A 58 3.62 -7.01 -7.49
N PHE A 59 2.43 -7.30 -6.97
CA PHE A 59 2.04 -8.68 -6.67
C PHE A 59 1.62 -9.40 -7.94
N LYS A 60 1.91 -10.69 -7.99
CA LYS A 60 1.33 -11.60 -8.99
C LYS A 60 -0.02 -12.07 -8.47
N LEU A 61 -1.07 -11.85 -9.27
CA LEU A 61 -2.40 -12.32 -8.93
C LEU A 61 -2.47 -13.85 -9.07
N PRO A 62 -3.29 -14.52 -8.24
CA PRO A 62 -3.60 -15.94 -8.41
C PRO A 62 -4.22 -16.22 -9.78
N ASP A 63 -3.91 -17.38 -10.34
CA ASP A 63 -4.50 -17.83 -11.61
C ASP A 63 -6.02 -18.05 -11.45
N GLU A 64 -6.78 -17.95 -12.54
CA GLU A 64 -8.25 -18.16 -12.52
C GLU A 64 -8.64 -19.58 -12.06
N THR A 65 -7.72 -20.55 -12.16
CA THR A 65 -7.88 -21.91 -11.67
C THR A 65 -7.92 -21.99 -10.14
N GLU A 66 -7.36 -21.00 -9.42
CA GLU A 66 -7.46 -20.83 -7.97
C GLU A 66 -8.67 -19.96 -7.60
N ALA A 67 -9.88 -20.40 -8.00
CA ALA A 67 -11.11 -19.58 -8.01
C ALA A 67 -11.38 -18.79 -6.71
N GLU A 68 -11.19 -19.40 -5.54
CA GLU A 68 -11.43 -18.72 -4.25
C GLU A 68 -10.43 -17.57 -4.02
N LYS A 69 -9.14 -17.81 -4.24
CA LYS A 69 -8.11 -16.78 -4.10
C LYS A 69 -8.27 -15.70 -5.15
N HIS A 70 -8.52 -16.09 -6.39
CA HIS A 70 -8.73 -15.16 -7.49
C HIS A 70 -9.90 -14.20 -7.18
N ARG A 71 -11.00 -14.73 -6.62
CA ARG A 71 -12.12 -13.91 -6.14
C ARG A 71 -11.71 -13.00 -4.98
N LEU A 72 -11.03 -13.51 -3.95
CA LEU A 72 -10.56 -12.70 -2.82
C LEU A 72 -9.69 -11.51 -3.27
N TYR A 73 -8.74 -11.74 -4.18
CA TYR A 73 -7.91 -10.67 -4.73
C TYR A 73 -8.73 -9.71 -5.59
N SER A 74 -9.60 -10.21 -6.45
CA SER A 74 -10.48 -9.38 -7.29
C SER A 74 -11.42 -8.50 -6.46
N ASP A 75 -11.89 -8.99 -5.32
CA ASP A 75 -12.80 -8.26 -4.45
C ASP A 75 -12.05 -7.28 -3.54
N LYS A 76 -10.94 -7.69 -2.93
CA LYS A 76 -10.32 -6.99 -1.80
C LYS A 76 -8.90 -6.47 -2.04
N PHE A 77 -8.27 -6.73 -3.18
CA PHE A 77 -6.92 -6.25 -3.47
C PHE A 77 -6.91 -5.23 -4.61
N ARG A 78 -6.29 -4.07 -4.41
CA ARG A 78 -6.15 -3.02 -5.42
C ARG A 78 -4.70 -2.60 -5.53
N GLN A 79 -4.09 -2.84 -6.70
CA GLN A 79 -2.76 -2.34 -7.00
C GLN A 79 -2.85 -1.03 -7.77
N ILE A 80 -2.16 -0.02 -7.27
CA ILE A 80 -2.05 1.31 -7.86
C ILE A 80 -0.61 1.44 -8.35
N ASP A 81 -0.45 1.55 -9.66
CA ASP A 81 0.87 1.77 -10.27
C ASP A 81 1.27 3.24 -10.14
N TYR A 82 2.56 3.46 -9.90
CA TYR A 82 3.16 4.78 -9.96
C TYR A 82 2.86 5.45 -11.31
N SER A 83 2.45 6.72 -11.24
CA SER A 83 2.24 7.56 -12.42
C SER A 83 3.20 8.74 -12.37
N ILE A 84 3.73 9.14 -13.53
CA ILE A 84 4.54 10.36 -13.68
C ILE A 84 3.79 11.60 -13.15
N LYS A 85 2.46 11.59 -13.17
CA LYS A 85 1.64 12.67 -12.59
C LYS A 85 1.85 12.85 -11.09
N MET A 86 2.33 11.84 -10.37
CA MET A 86 2.61 11.90 -8.93
C MET A 86 3.87 12.72 -8.60
N LEU A 87 4.71 13.05 -9.61
CA LEU A 87 5.85 13.96 -9.44
C LEU A 87 5.42 15.33 -8.90
N LYS A 88 4.26 15.83 -9.34
CA LYS A 88 3.69 17.11 -8.88
C LYS A 88 3.35 17.12 -7.39
N ASP A 89 3.21 15.92 -6.82
CA ASP A 89 2.90 15.69 -5.41
C ASP A 89 4.12 15.14 -4.67
N TRP A 90 5.33 15.39 -5.20
CA TRP A 90 6.63 15.08 -4.59
C TRP A 90 6.95 13.58 -4.45
N HIS A 91 6.24 12.72 -5.19
CA HIS A 91 6.60 11.32 -5.31
C HIS A 91 7.37 11.09 -6.63
N TYR A 92 8.67 10.81 -6.50
CA TYR A 92 9.60 10.59 -7.62
C TYR A 92 9.72 9.12 -8.03
N GLY A 93 8.86 8.26 -7.47
CA GLY A 93 8.90 6.82 -7.66
C GLY A 93 9.98 6.10 -6.84
N GLY A 94 10.96 6.80 -6.29
CA GLY A 94 11.98 6.22 -5.40
C GLY A 94 11.47 5.95 -3.98
N HIS A 95 12.19 5.09 -3.26
CA HIS A 95 11.85 4.56 -1.93
C HIS A 95 11.49 5.61 -0.88
N LEU A 96 12.19 6.74 -0.85
CA LEU A 96 11.98 7.77 0.18
C LEU A 96 10.82 8.72 -0.17
N SER A 97 10.57 8.91 -1.47
CA SER A 97 9.61 9.91 -1.94
C SER A 97 8.15 9.50 -1.72
N CYS A 98 7.88 8.21 -1.52
CA CYS A 98 6.53 7.73 -1.19
C CYS A 98 6.11 8.08 0.25
N MET A 99 7.04 8.56 1.10
CA MET A 99 6.77 9.06 2.45
C MET A 99 6.49 10.56 2.50
N ASN A 100 6.46 11.26 1.35
CA ASN A 100 6.22 12.69 1.33
C ASN A 100 4.80 13.03 1.83
N ARG A 101 4.69 14.06 2.69
CA ARG A 101 3.42 14.51 3.28
C ARG A 101 2.37 14.86 2.22
N VAL A 102 2.73 15.59 1.17
CA VAL A 102 1.80 16.03 0.11
C VAL A 102 1.29 14.84 -0.69
N PHE A 103 2.17 13.88 -0.98
CA PHE A 103 1.79 12.62 -1.61
C PHE A 103 0.81 11.84 -0.72
N ALA A 104 1.14 11.66 0.56
CA ALA A 104 0.31 10.94 1.52
C ALA A 104 -1.08 11.59 1.64
N GLU A 105 -1.14 12.91 1.80
CA GLU A 105 -2.38 13.68 1.91
C GLU A 105 -3.28 13.51 0.67
N LYS A 106 -2.72 13.56 -0.53
CA LYS A 106 -3.50 13.55 -1.78
C LYS A 106 -3.82 12.15 -2.32
N HIS A 107 -2.96 11.17 -2.08
CA HIS A 107 -3.07 9.83 -2.70
C HIS A 107 -3.36 8.72 -1.70
N ILE A 108 -2.94 8.86 -0.44
CA ILE A 108 -3.07 7.79 0.57
C ILE A 108 -4.25 8.05 1.50
N ALA A 109 -4.37 9.26 2.06
CA ALA A 109 -5.43 9.60 2.99
C ALA A 109 -6.84 9.33 2.41
N PRO A 110 -7.15 9.68 1.14
CA PRO A 110 -8.46 9.40 0.57
C PRO A 110 -8.77 7.90 0.42
N LEU A 111 -7.78 7.02 0.42
CA LEU A 111 -7.99 5.57 0.40
C LEU A 111 -8.38 5.01 1.78
N LEU A 112 -8.07 5.75 2.86
CA LEU A 112 -8.34 5.37 4.23
C LEU A 112 -9.63 6.01 4.77
N THR A 113 -9.95 7.21 4.30
CA THR A 113 -11.09 7.99 4.79
C THR A 113 -12.36 7.80 3.96
N GLN A 114 -12.36 6.89 2.99
CA GLN A 114 -13.59 6.40 2.35
C GLN A 114 -14.38 5.54 3.34
N VAL A 115 -14.85 6.16 4.42
CA VAL A 115 -15.75 5.54 5.38
C VAL A 115 -17.13 5.49 4.72
N PRO A 116 -17.80 4.33 4.66
CA PRO A 116 -19.23 4.29 4.42
C PRO A 116 -19.89 5.21 5.44
N THR A 117 -20.70 6.17 5.00
CA THR A 117 -21.23 7.30 5.79
C THR A 117 -21.89 6.92 7.13
N ALA A 118 -22.20 5.64 7.36
CA ALA A 118 -22.82 5.11 8.56
C ALA A 118 -21.91 5.06 9.81
N ASP A 119 -20.58 4.97 9.67
CA ASP A 119 -19.69 4.68 10.82
C ASP A 119 -18.87 5.89 11.33
N VAL A 120 -18.89 7.03 10.63
CA VAL A 120 -18.13 8.24 11.04
C VAL A 120 -18.79 8.95 12.21
N GLU A 121 -20.10 8.82 12.37
CA GLU A 121 -20.87 9.57 13.37
C GLU A 121 -20.58 9.15 14.83
N GLN A 122 -19.81 8.08 15.05
CA GLN A 122 -19.57 7.56 16.41
C GLN A 122 -18.12 7.65 16.94
N VAL A 123 -17.09 7.97 16.15
CA VAL A 123 -15.71 7.68 16.60
C VAL A 123 -14.85 8.88 17.01
N VAL A 124 -15.18 10.14 16.68
CA VAL A 124 -14.33 11.26 17.16
C VAL A 124 -15.14 12.51 17.51
N PRO A 125 -15.29 12.85 18.81
CA PRO A 125 -15.69 14.20 19.20
C PRO A 125 -14.56 15.16 18.83
N GLU A 126 -14.91 16.19 18.06
CA GLU A 126 -14.05 17.25 17.50
C GLU A 126 -13.14 17.96 18.53
N ASN A 127 -13.44 17.82 19.83
CA ASN A 127 -12.77 18.53 20.92
C ASN A 127 -11.44 17.94 21.41
N ARG A 128 -10.96 16.80 20.89
CA ARG A 128 -9.70 16.19 21.37
C ARG A 128 -8.44 16.76 20.72
N ILE A 129 -8.52 17.14 19.44
CA ILE A 129 -7.35 17.60 18.66
C ILE A 129 -6.90 19.00 19.11
N LEU A 130 -7.83 19.86 19.52
CA LEU A 130 -7.50 21.22 19.98
C LEU A 130 -6.86 21.26 21.38
N GLN A 131 -7.11 20.25 22.23
CA GLN A 131 -6.55 20.22 23.59
C GLN A 131 -5.09 19.78 23.62
N GLU A 132 -4.67 18.89 22.71
CA GLU A 132 -3.29 18.41 22.64
C GLU A 132 -2.33 19.46 22.05
N VAL A 133 -2.82 20.36 21.18
CA VAL A 133 -2.03 21.47 20.64
C VAL A 133 -1.89 22.63 21.63
N ALA A 134 -2.85 22.80 22.55
CA ALA A 134 -2.81 23.87 23.55
C ALA A 134 -1.95 23.52 24.78
N THR A 135 -1.50 22.28 24.92
CA THR A 135 -0.71 21.79 26.07
C THR A 135 0.71 21.33 25.72
N ALA A 136 1.15 21.54 24.48
CA ALA A 136 2.53 21.35 24.03
C ALA A 136 3.23 22.70 23.81
#